data_AF-A0AAW2BQV3-F1
#
_entry.id   AF-A0AAW2BQV3-F1
#
_cell.length_a   1.000
_cell.length_b   1.000
_cell.length_c   1.000
_cell.angle_alpha   90.00
_cell.angle_beta   90.00
_cell.angle_gamma   90.00
#
_symmetry.space_group_name_H-M   'P 1'
#
loop_
_entity.id
_entity.type
_entity.pdbx_description
1 polymer ?
#
loop_
_entity_poly.entity_id
_entity_poly.type
_entity_poly.pdbx_seq_one_letter_code
_entity_poly.pdbx_strand_id
1 'polypeptide(L)'
;MRNHMDDKGQTMLLIVQCSVKIVYNDDYQQTQAAEGNRLQRRGPSNLGAIWALDGSWKIPLPLNEQGQPIGPDGKTFVRWLGTFMRNGLLCPLVPVAWPNVEEKFKLDCWSEIEKRYMIDPDIVQPPDQMGWAMHILGVLRRNRRTKLKKNHVKVGVTKEQLLAAVTPSGVMEEQWREMVNYWFNEKTMRVSDKNKDSRGKQKEIATSGAQSFAQICDDMAKANGVPVERADIYLKVYRRRDGTGVTPRAQENINRIEELLGQPDMRLRGEPGSGVLWSKDDVYARVLGPERPGRVRGVGLGITPSGRSATNASQFTSTPLLPSRTTQRISELENHSSRVTEQLAQVQEQLAQTEARHQEQLAQTEARHQEQLSSIEARHQEQLSSIDARNQQQMAEMTARLNTLFAQISQGWQCLTGTLHGKETVHPLNYDARLLHDVSSNILKDYITLRFLKARKFDIEKAKQMWAVEVTVCIWSCVSSLCFVKAAHGANTVN
;
A
#
# COMPACT_ATOMS: atom_id res chain seq x y z
N MET A 1 26.62 -18.57 -10.68
CA MET A 1 26.76 -17.53 -11.71
C MET A 1 26.66 -16.18 -11.02
N ARG A 2 27.65 -15.30 -11.22
CA ARG A 2 27.71 -13.98 -10.58
C ARG A 2 26.61 -13.09 -11.14
N ASN A 3 25.74 -12.56 -10.28
CA ASN A 3 24.77 -11.54 -10.66
C ASN A 3 25.52 -10.24 -10.93
N HIS A 4 25.65 -9.91 -12.21
CA HIS A 4 26.05 -8.60 -12.67
C HIS A 4 24.83 -7.70 -12.54
N MET A 5 24.70 -7.00 -11.41
CA MET A 5 23.82 -5.84 -11.33
C MET A 5 24.46 -4.73 -12.15
N ASP A 6 23.67 -4.17 -13.04
CA ASP A 6 23.98 -3.06 -13.92
C ASP A 6 24.23 -1.77 -13.13
N ASP A 7 25.21 -0.99 -13.59
CA ASP A 7 25.67 0.28 -13.00
C ASP A 7 24.52 1.31 -12.79
N LYS A 8 23.42 1.16 -13.55
CA LYS A 8 22.20 1.96 -13.41
C LYS A 8 21.36 1.60 -12.19
N GLY A 9 21.32 0.33 -11.80
CA GLY A 9 20.65 -0.16 -10.60
C GLY A 9 21.33 0.31 -9.31
N GLN A 10 22.67 0.33 -9.29
CA GLN A 10 23.45 0.84 -8.17
C GLN A 10 23.34 2.37 -8.02
N THR A 11 23.29 3.09 -9.15
CA THR A 11 23.12 4.55 -9.17
C THR A 11 21.71 4.96 -8.71
N MET A 12 20.65 4.22 -9.10
CA MET A 12 19.28 4.43 -8.60
C MET A 12 19.16 4.15 -7.09
N LEU A 13 19.81 3.09 -6.58
CA LEU A 13 19.80 2.78 -5.15
C LEU A 13 20.50 3.87 -4.32
N LEU A 14 21.61 4.42 -4.81
CA LEU A 14 22.33 5.51 -4.16
C LEU A 14 21.56 6.84 -4.22
N ILE A 15 20.91 7.15 -5.35
CA ILE A 15 20.08 8.37 -5.49
C ILE A 15 18.86 8.29 -4.55
N VAL A 16 18.19 7.13 -4.46
CA VAL A 16 17.04 6.92 -3.56
C VAL A 16 17.48 6.90 -2.08
N GLN A 17 18.61 6.30 -1.74
CA GLN A 17 19.17 6.39 -0.38
C GLN A 17 19.56 7.83 0.00
N CYS A 18 20.01 8.63 -0.97
CA CYS A 18 20.32 10.04 -0.76
C CYS A 18 19.04 10.88 -0.61
N SER A 19 17.99 10.60 -1.38
CA SER A 19 16.68 11.25 -1.25
C SER A 19 15.99 10.92 0.08
N VAL A 20 16.10 9.68 0.59
CA VAL A 20 15.61 9.33 1.93
C VAL A 20 16.40 10.05 3.03
N LYS A 21 17.72 10.23 2.88
CA LYS A 21 18.51 11.04 3.83
C LYS A 21 18.15 12.53 3.81
N ILE A 22 17.82 13.10 2.65
CA ILE A 22 17.45 14.52 2.52
C ILE A 22 16.08 14.78 3.17
N VAL A 23 15.09 13.89 2.98
CA VAL A 23 13.78 14.01 3.64
C VAL A 23 13.86 13.77 5.16
N TYR A 24 14.84 13.00 5.64
CA TYR A 24 15.04 12.79 7.09
C TYR A 24 15.76 13.94 7.81
N ASN A 25 16.42 14.87 7.09
CA ASN A 25 17.18 15.96 7.70
C ASN A 25 16.42 17.30 7.76
N ASP A 26 15.48 17.56 6.86
CA ASP A 26 14.73 18.83 6.83
C ASP A 26 13.73 18.98 8.00
N ASP A 27 13.22 17.87 8.54
CA ASP A 27 12.38 17.86 9.75
C ASP A 27 13.15 18.19 11.06
N TYR A 28 14.47 18.39 10.99
CA TYR A 28 15.30 18.75 12.14
C TYR A 28 15.63 20.26 12.25
N GLN A 29 15.28 21.09 11.26
CA GLN A 29 15.75 22.49 11.20
C GLN A 29 14.67 23.56 10.98
N GLN A 30 13.37 23.25 10.97
CA GLN A 30 12.33 24.28 10.93
C GLN A 30 11.43 24.27 12.18
N THR A 31 11.77 25.12 13.14
CA THR A 31 10.82 25.85 14.01
C THR A 31 11.58 26.83 14.90
N GLN A 32 12.08 27.92 14.30
CA GLN A 32 12.34 29.17 15.03
C GLN A 32 12.01 30.36 14.14
N ALA A 33 10.80 30.89 14.28
CA ALA A 33 10.48 32.31 14.10
C ALA A 33 9.07 32.59 14.67
N ALA A 34 9.02 33.49 15.67
CA ALA A 34 7.83 34.16 16.25
C ALA A 34 6.76 33.25 16.90
N GLU A 35 6.26 33.42 18.13
CA GLU A 35 6.24 34.45 19.17
C GLU A 35 5.79 33.76 20.48
N GLY A 36 6.24 34.23 21.65
CA GLY A 36 5.56 33.98 22.94
C GLY A 36 6.02 32.77 23.78
N ASN A 37 6.79 33.06 24.83
CA ASN A 37 7.39 32.13 25.79
C ASN A 37 6.38 31.19 26.52
N ARG A 38 6.25 29.94 26.05
CA ARG A 38 6.05 28.73 26.89
C ARG A 38 6.83 27.61 26.21
N LEU A 39 7.76 26.96 26.91
CA LEU A 39 8.49 25.80 26.39
C LEU A 39 7.47 24.69 26.02
N GLN A 40 7.06 24.63 24.75
CA GLN A 40 6.22 23.56 24.23
C GLN A 40 7.01 22.26 24.30
N ARG A 41 6.64 21.40 25.24
CA ARG A 41 7.17 20.02 25.27
C ARG A 41 6.67 19.32 24.01
N ARG A 42 7.58 18.68 23.26
CA ARG A 42 7.22 17.88 22.08
C ARG A 42 6.11 16.88 22.44
N GLY A 43 5.01 16.92 21.68
CA GLY A 43 3.90 15.99 21.83
C GLY A 43 4.29 14.55 21.50
N PRO A 44 3.42 13.57 21.82
CA PRO A 44 3.63 12.19 21.42
C PRO A 44 3.80 12.06 19.89
N SER A 45 4.81 11.32 19.43
CA SER A 45 4.98 11.06 17.99
C SER A 45 3.80 10.26 17.43
N ASN A 46 3.31 10.64 16.25
CA ASN A 46 2.22 9.96 15.55
C ASN A 46 2.70 9.02 14.45
N LEU A 47 3.97 9.10 14.05
CA LEU A 47 4.57 8.28 12.99
C LEU A 47 3.72 8.26 11.71
N GLY A 48 3.21 9.45 11.33
CA GLY A 48 2.28 9.64 10.22
C GLY A 48 2.82 9.15 8.88
N ALA A 49 4.12 9.28 8.64
CA ALA A 49 4.76 8.77 7.42
C ALA A 49 4.56 7.26 7.24
N ILE A 50 4.61 6.48 8.33
CA ILE A 50 4.35 5.03 8.26
C ILE A 50 2.87 4.79 7.99
N TRP A 51 1.96 5.49 8.68
CA TRP A 51 0.52 5.39 8.43
C TRP A 51 0.12 5.78 7.00
N ALA A 52 0.85 6.67 6.35
CA ALA A 52 0.63 7.11 4.98
C ALA A 52 1.08 6.10 3.92
N LEU A 53 1.86 5.07 4.28
CA LEU A 53 2.24 4.00 3.34
C LEU A 53 1.00 3.26 2.85
N ASP A 54 0.83 3.23 1.52
CA ASP A 54 -0.30 2.64 0.81
C ASP A 54 -0.13 1.14 0.54
N GLY A 55 1.05 0.59 0.84
CA GLY A 55 1.41 -0.82 0.63
C GLY A 55 2.13 -1.10 -0.69
N SER A 56 2.35 -0.08 -1.54
CA SER A 56 3.18 -0.19 -2.75
C SER A 56 4.62 -0.58 -2.42
N TRP A 57 5.11 -0.17 -1.25
CA TRP A 57 6.39 -0.58 -0.69
C TRP A 57 6.25 -0.88 0.80
N LYS A 58 7.00 -1.90 1.27
CA LYS A 58 7.03 -2.33 2.67
C LYS A 58 8.41 -2.12 3.27
N ILE A 59 8.45 -1.64 4.51
CA ILE A 59 9.67 -1.47 5.29
C ILE A 59 10.20 -2.85 5.68
N PRO A 60 11.44 -3.23 5.30
CA PRO A 60 12.07 -4.45 5.80
C PRO A 60 12.18 -4.39 7.33
N LEU A 61 11.67 -5.40 8.03
CA LEU A 61 11.78 -5.45 9.48
C LEU A 61 13.05 -6.22 9.90
N PRO A 62 14.11 -5.56 10.36
CA PRO A 62 15.27 -6.23 10.92
C PRO A 62 14.91 -7.00 12.21
N LEU A 63 15.07 -8.31 12.16
CA LEU A 63 14.86 -9.23 13.28
C LEU A 63 16.18 -9.98 13.59
N ASN A 64 16.38 -10.36 14.85
CA ASN A 64 17.36 -11.39 15.18
C ASN A 64 16.75 -12.79 14.99
N GLU A 65 17.55 -13.86 15.15
CA GLU A 65 17.08 -15.24 14.99
C GLU A 65 15.94 -15.65 15.94
N GLN A 66 15.72 -14.92 17.05
CA GLN A 66 14.56 -15.12 17.94
C GLN A 66 13.33 -14.29 17.55
N GLY A 67 13.33 -13.66 16.37
CA GLY A 67 12.24 -12.82 15.89
C GLY A 67 12.07 -11.52 16.69
N GLN A 68 13.10 -11.04 17.38
CA GLN A 68 13.03 -9.77 18.12
C GLN A 68 13.45 -8.60 17.23
N PRO A 69 12.65 -7.50 17.18
CA PRO A 69 13.03 -6.32 16.40
C PRO A 69 14.32 -5.68 16.91
N ILE A 70 15.26 -5.47 15.98
CA ILE A 70 16.57 -4.85 16.19
C ILE A 70 16.81 -3.72 15.17
N GLY A 71 17.90 -2.97 15.30
CA GLY A 71 18.22 -1.83 14.45
C GLY A 71 17.27 -0.63 14.57
N PRO A 72 17.53 0.45 13.80
CA PRO A 72 16.70 1.64 13.78
C PRO A 72 15.24 1.36 13.39
N ASP A 73 15.01 0.52 12.38
CA ASP A 73 13.67 0.22 11.89
C ASP A 73 12.91 -0.70 12.85
N GLY A 74 13.57 -1.64 13.53
CA GLY A 74 12.93 -2.43 14.59
C GLY A 74 12.49 -1.57 15.79
N LYS A 75 13.31 -0.58 16.20
CA LYS A 75 12.90 0.41 17.22
C LYS A 75 11.69 1.22 16.76
N THR A 76 11.70 1.66 15.50
CA THR A 76 10.61 2.44 14.91
C THR A 76 9.33 1.61 14.80
N PHE A 77 9.42 0.35 14.39
CA PHE A 77 8.32 -0.60 14.35
C PHE A 77 7.63 -0.74 15.70
N VAL A 78 8.36 -1.01 16.78
CA VAL A 78 7.77 -1.14 18.14
C VAL A 78 7.12 0.17 18.59
N ARG A 79 7.71 1.32 18.25
CA ARG A 79 7.11 2.65 18.54
C ARG A 79 5.83 2.88 17.75
N TRP A 80 5.79 2.44 16.49
CA TRP A 80 4.63 2.53 15.61
C TRP A 80 3.50 1.62 16.10
N LEU A 81 3.77 0.37 16.48
CA LEU A 81 2.77 -0.48 17.14
C LEU A 81 2.21 0.16 18.42
N GLY A 82 3.03 0.93 19.14
CA GLY A 82 2.59 1.71 20.29
C GLY A 82 1.49 2.74 19.96
N THR A 83 1.39 3.21 18.71
CA THR A 83 0.36 4.16 18.28
C THR A 83 -1.00 3.49 18.11
N PHE A 84 -1.06 2.19 17.87
CA PHE A 84 -2.31 1.42 17.73
C PHE A 84 -3.14 1.54 19.01
N MET A 85 -2.48 1.48 20.16
CA MET A 85 -3.09 1.57 21.50
C MET A 85 -3.65 2.96 21.86
N ARG A 86 -3.53 3.93 20.94
CA ARG A 86 -4.16 5.26 21.04
C ARG A 86 -5.38 5.39 20.13
N ASN A 87 -5.59 4.42 19.24
CA ASN A 87 -6.78 4.30 18.41
C ASN A 87 -7.64 3.15 18.96
N GLY A 88 -8.63 3.51 19.79
CA GLY A 88 -9.50 2.52 20.42
C GLY A 88 -10.37 1.72 19.45
N LEU A 89 -10.55 2.20 18.22
CA LEU A 89 -11.29 1.51 17.16
C LEU A 89 -10.43 0.48 16.41
N LEU A 90 -9.11 0.65 16.42
CA LEU A 90 -8.16 -0.31 15.83
C LEU A 90 -7.71 -1.34 16.86
N CYS A 91 -7.26 -0.88 18.03
CA CYS A 91 -6.79 -1.75 19.10
C CYS A 91 -7.40 -1.35 20.45
N PRO A 92 -8.54 -1.95 20.84
CA PRO A 92 -9.27 -1.57 22.03
C PRO A 92 -8.51 -1.93 23.31
N LEU A 93 -8.62 -1.10 24.35
CA LEU A 93 -7.99 -1.31 25.65
C LEU A 93 -8.78 -2.24 26.58
N VAL A 94 -9.96 -2.66 26.14
CA VAL A 94 -10.88 -3.62 26.77
C VAL A 94 -11.31 -4.68 25.76
N PRO A 95 -11.67 -5.92 26.17
CA PRO A 95 -11.68 -6.46 27.54
C PRO A 95 -10.27 -6.66 28.12
N VAL A 96 -10.16 -6.92 29.43
CA VAL A 96 -8.87 -6.92 30.16
C VAL A 96 -7.80 -7.83 29.53
N ALA A 97 -8.16 -9.07 29.21
CA ALA A 97 -7.24 -10.07 28.66
C ALA A 97 -7.13 -9.93 27.14
N TRP A 98 -5.90 -9.94 26.61
CA TRP A 98 -5.67 -9.87 25.16
C TRP A 98 -6.30 -11.03 24.37
N PRO A 99 -6.27 -12.29 24.85
CA PRO A 99 -6.97 -13.39 24.18
C PRO A 99 -8.47 -13.11 23.98
N ASN A 100 -9.10 -12.40 24.92
CA ASN A 100 -10.54 -12.11 24.91
C ASN A 100 -10.91 -10.93 23.98
N VAL A 101 -9.94 -10.20 23.44
CA VAL A 101 -10.24 -9.18 22.42
C VAL A 101 -10.74 -9.89 21.17
N GLU A 102 -11.83 -9.36 20.60
CA GLU A 102 -12.45 -9.91 19.40
C GLU A 102 -11.42 -10.05 18.27
N GLU A 103 -11.57 -11.12 17.50
CA GLU A 103 -10.64 -11.46 16.43
C GLU A 103 -10.59 -10.39 15.34
N LYS A 104 -11.70 -9.72 15.07
CA LYS A 104 -11.77 -8.59 14.13
C LYS A 104 -10.67 -7.54 14.40
N PHE A 105 -10.51 -7.09 15.65
CA PHE A 105 -9.48 -6.08 15.96
C PHE A 105 -8.06 -6.61 15.77
N LYS A 106 -7.84 -7.91 16.00
CA LYS A 106 -6.54 -8.56 15.77
C LYS A 106 -6.24 -8.62 14.26
N LEU A 107 -7.24 -8.95 13.44
CA LEU A 107 -7.14 -8.96 11.99
C LEU A 107 -6.92 -7.54 11.43
N ASP A 108 -7.64 -6.54 11.92
CA ASP A 108 -7.46 -5.15 11.52
C ASP A 108 -6.04 -4.67 11.84
N CYS A 109 -5.54 -4.97 13.05
CA CYS A 109 -4.15 -4.68 13.42
C CYS A 109 -3.14 -5.40 12.53
N TRP A 110 -3.39 -6.67 12.21
CA TRP A 110 -2.54 -7.46 11.34
C TRP A 110 -2.47 -6.88 9.93
N SER A 111 -3.61 -6.53 9.34
CA SER A 111 -3.70 -5.89 8.03
C SER A 111 -2.83 -4.63 7.94
N GLU A 112 -2.87 -3.77 8.98
CA GLU A 112 -2.02 -2.57 9.01
C GLU A 112 -0.52 -2.89 9.05
N ILE A 113 -0.13 -3.94 9.78
CA ILE A 113 1.25 -4.42 9.90
C ILE A 113 1.74 -5.02 8.59
N GLU A 114 0.99 -5.99 8.07
CA GLU A 114 1.29 -6.70 6.83
C GLU A 114 1.38 -5.73 5.65
N LYS A 115 0.53 -4.70 5.61
CA LYS A 115 0.55 -3.67 4.58
C LYS A 115 1.86 -2.87 4.55
N ARG A 116 2.55 -2.70 5.68
CA ARG A 116 3.64 -1.69 5.80
C ARG A 116 5.00 -2.26 6.14
N TYR A 117 5.05 -3.46 6.71
CA TYR A 117 6.29 -4.10 7.08
C TYR A 117 6.43 -5.45 6.38
N MET A 118 7.64 -5.73 5.93
CA MET A 118 8.05 -7.03 5.43
C MET A 118 8.72 -7.79 6.59
N ILE A 119 8.05 -8.83 7.07
CA ILE A 119 8.57 -9.74 8.09
C ILE A 119 9.29 -10.87 7.37
N ASP A 120 10.54 -11.11 7.75
CA ASP A 120 11.37 -12.15 7.15
C ASP A 120 10.76 -13.55 7.39
N PRO A 121 10.36 -14.27 6.32
CA PRO A 121 9.73 -15.59 6.45
C PRO A 121 10.67 -16.68 6.96
N ASP A 122 11.99 -16.49 6.82
CA ASP A 122 12.97 -17.46 7.30
C ASP A 122 13.15 -17.37 8.82
N ILE A 123 12.94 -16.18 9.40
CA ILE A 123 13.01 -15.93 10.84
C ILE A 123 11.66 -16.19 11.53
N VAL A 124 10.58 -15.64 10.97
CA VAL A 124 9.22 -15.86 11.47
C VAL A 124 8.38 -16.42 10.33
N GLN A 125 8.11 -17.72 10.42
CA GLN A 125 7.37 -18.46 9.40
C GLN A 125 6.03 -17.79 9.10
N PRO A 126 5.61 -17.69 7.82
CA PRO A 126 4.37 -17.01 7.43
C PRO A 126 3.12 -17.33 8.29
N PRO A 127 2.81 -18.61 8.62
CA PRO A 127 1.66 -18.93 9.47
C PRO A 127 1.77 -18.42 10.92
N ASP A 128 2.99 -18.14 11.40
CA ASP A 128 3.25 -17.68 12.77
C ASP A 128 3.34 -16.15 12.89
N GLN A 129 3.45 -15.42 11.77
CA GLN A 129 3.71 -13.97 11.79
C GLN A 129 2.59 -13.17 12.47
N MET A 130 1.33 -13.53 12.21
CA MET A 130 0.21 -12.89 12.90
C MET A 130 0.27 -13.14 14.41
N GLY A 131 0.48 -14.40 14.83
CA GLY A 131 0.61 -14.76 16.24
C GLY A 131 1.75 -14.02 16.94
N TRP A 132 2.90 -13.94 16.28
CA TRP A 132 4.07 -13.18 16.71
C TRP A 132 3.76 -11.69 16.90
N ALA A 133 3.12 -11.05 15.92
CA ALA A 133 2.74 -9.64 15.98
C ALA A 133 1.73 -9.38 17.11
N MET A 134 0.74 -10.27 17.26
CA MET A 134 -0.26 -10.19 18.33
C MET A 134 0.38 -10.33 19.72
N HIS A 135 1.46 -11.12 19.87
CA HIS A 135 2.20 -11.20 21.12
C HIS A 135 2.81 -9.85 21.51
N ILE A 136 3.44 -9.14 20.55
CA ILE A 136 4.02 -7.82 20.76
C ILE A 136 2.94 -6.80 21.11
N LEU A 137 1.85 -6.76 20.34
CA LEU A 137 0.71 -5.87 20.59
C LEU A 137 0.10 -6.10 21.97
N GLY A 138 -0.07 -7.35 22.40
CA GLY A 138 -0.59 -7.69 23.72
C GLY A 138 0.27 -7.13 24.86
N VAL A 139 1.59 -7.13 24.71
CA VAL A 139 2.52 -6.51 25.68
C VAL A 139 2.42 -4.98 25.66
N LEU A 140 2.42 -4.37 24.48
CA LEU A 140 2.31 -2.91 24.33
C LEU A 140 0.97 -2.37 24.86
N ARG A 141 -0.12 -3.10 24.61
CA ARG A 141 -1.45 -2.83 25.15
C ARG A 141 -1.46 -2.84 26.68
N ARG A 142 -0.89 -3.89 27.28
CA ARG A 142 -0.76 -3.98 28.74
C ARG A 142 0.01 -2.77 29.30
N ASN A 143 1.12 -2.41 28.65
CA ASN A 143 1.94 -1.25 29.05
C ASN A 143 1.16 0.08 28.94
N ARG A 144 0.36 0.28 27.88
CA ARG A 144 -0.51 1.45 27.72
C ARG A 144 -1.52 1.57 28.87
N ARG A 145 -2.20 0.47 29.22
CA ARG A 145 -3.14 0.42 30.34
C ARG A 145 -2.46 0.75 31.67
N THR A 146 -1.28 0.18 31.93
CA THR A 146 -0.48 0.49 33.12
C THR A 146 -0.09 1.97 33.17
N LYS A 147 0.32 2.57 32.04
CA LYS A 147 0.68 3.98 31.96
C LYS A 147 -0.52 4.90 32.22
N LEU A 148 -1.69 4.56 31.68
CA LEU A 148 -2.93 5.29 31.96
C LEU A 148 -3.29 5.21 33.44
N LYS A 149 -3.28 4.01 34.05
CA LYS A 149 -3.51 3.85 35.50
C LYS A 149 -2.55 4.73 36.31
N LYS A 150 -1.25 4.66 36.02
CA LYS A 150 -0.22 5.46 36.71
C LYS A 150 -0.44 6.97 36.59
N ASN A 151 -0.91 7.42 35.43
CA ASN A 151 -1.08 8.85 35.15
C ASN A 151 -2.31 9.44 35.81
N HIS A 152 -3.39 8.67 35.94
CA HIS A 152 -4.70 9.19 36.33
C HIS A 152 -5.20 8.67 37.68
N VAL A 153 -4.88 7.43 38.06
CA VAL A 153 -5.23 6.89 39.39
C VAL A 153 -4.17 7.35 40.39
N LYS A 154 -4.41 8.51 41.01
CA LYS A 154 -3.55 9.09 42.05
C LYS A 154 -4.09 8.80 43.44
N VAL A 155 -3.22 8.97 44.44
CA VAL A 155 -3.60 8.83 45.86
C VAL A 155 -4.71 9.84 46.17
N GLY A 156 -5.80 9.36 46.79
CA GLY A 156 -6.94 10.20 47.18
C GLY A 156 -8.02 10.43 46.11
N VAL A 157 -7.79 10.01 44.86
CA VAL A 157 -8.80 10.13 43.79
C VAL A 157 -9.79 8.97 43.88
N THR A 158 -11.09 9.30 43.98
CA THR A 158 -12.15 8.28 43.98
C THR A 158 -12.51 7.81 42.57
N LYS A 159 -13.22 6.69 42.49
CA LYS A 159 -13.73 6.15 41.23
C LYS A 159 -14.66 7.14 40.54
N GLU A 160 -15.56 7.76 41.29
CA GLU A 160 -16.59 8.69 40.82
C GLU A 160 -15.95 9.97 40.27
N GLN A 161 -14.96 10.51 40.98
CA GLN A 161 -14.17 11.66 40.52
C GLN A 161 -13.47 11.35 39.19
N LEU A 162 -12.94 10.13 39.03
CA LEU A 162 -12.23 9.74 37.82
C LEU A 162 -13.16 9.49 36.62
N LEU A 163 -14.39 9.05 36.87
CA LEU A 163 -15.43 8.89 35.85
C LEU A 163 -16.05 10.23 35.44
N ALA A 164 -16.13 11.19 36.35
CA ALA A 164 -16.62 12.54 36.08
C ALA A 164 -15.56 13.44 35.39
N ALA A 165 -14.28 13.07 35.48
CA ALA A 165 -13.19 13.80 34.85
C ALA A 165 -13.17 13.62 33.33
N VAL A 166 -12.58 14.59 32.62
CA VAL A 166 -12.40 14.54 31.17
C VAL A 166 -11.60 13.30 30.77
N THR A 167 -12.15 12.52 29.83
CA THR A 167 -11.51 11.33 29.29
C THR A 167 -10.13 11.67 28.69
N PRO A 168 -9.08 10.89 28.97
CA PRO A 168 -7.76 11.15 28.43
C PRO A 168 -7.73 11.12 26.90
N SER A 169 -7.00 12.06 26.29
CA SER A 169 -6.82 12.10 24.84
C SER A 169 -6.27 10.78 24.27
N GLY A 170 -6.86 10.33 23.17
CA GLY A 170 -6.55 9.04 22.52
C GLY A 170 -7.03 7.83 23.31
N VAL A 171 -8.12 7.98 24.07
CA VAL A 171 -8.85 6.89 24.73
C VAL A 171 -10.35 7.12 24.49
N MET A 172 -11.06 6.07 24.07
CA MET A 172 -12.51 6.07 23.93
C MET A 172 -13.18 6.16 25.31
N GLU A 173 -14.22 6.98 25.47
CA GLU A 173 -14.91 7.20 26.75
C GLU A 173 -15.46 5.90 27.35
N GLU A 174 -16.07 5.05 26.53
CA GLU A 174 -16.59 3.75 26.97
C GLU A 174 -15.47 2.84 27.50
N GLN A 175 -14.36 2.74 26.76
CA GLN A 175 -13.21 1.94 27.18
C GLN A 175 -12.56 2.52 28.44
N TRP A 176 -12.54 3.85 28.58
CA TRP A 176 -12.07 4.53 29.78
C TRP A 176 -12.90 4.14 31.00
N ARG A 177 -14.22 4.25 30.90
CA ARG A 177 -15.16 3.88 31.96
C ARG A 177 -14.97 2.42 32.41
N GLU A 178 -14.87 1.48 31.47
CA GLU A 178 -14.65 0.07 31.79
C GLU A 178 -13.27 -0.16 32.44
N MET A 179 -12.22 0.51 31.97
CA MET A 179 -10.91 0.43 32.63
C MET A 179 -10.92 0.98 34.06
N VAL A 180 -11.59 2.12 34.30
CA VAL A 180 -11.74 2.67 35.64
C VAL A 180 -12.50 1.70 36.54
N ASN A 181 -13.63 1.15 36.06
CA ASN A 181 -14.38 0.11 36.77
C ASN A 181 -13.51 -1.10 37.12
N TYR A 182 -12.67 -1.55 36.17
CA TYR A 182 -11.75 -2.65 36.40
C TYR A 182 -10.67 -2.32 37.45
N TRP A 183 -10.09 -1.12 37.43
CA TRP A 183 -9.02 -0.74 38.38
C TRP A 183 -9.50 -0.58 39.81
N PHE A 184 -10.73 -0.12 40.00
CA PHE A 184 -11.39 0.03 41.31
C PHE A 184 -12.19 -1.21 41.74
N ASN A 185 -12.17 -2.28 40.96
CA ASN A 185 -12.69 -3.57 41.40
C ASN A 185 -11.80 -4.11 42.53
N GLU A 186 -12.42 -4.53 43.64
CA GLU A 186 -11.73 -5.01 44.84
C GLU A 186 -10.71 -6.12 44.55
N LYS A 187 -11.09 -7.12 43.73
CA LYS A 187 -10.18 -8.22 43.34
C LYS A 187 -8.96 -7.68 42.60
N THR A 188 -9.16 -6.73 41.69
CA THR A 188 -8.08 -6.10 40.94
C THR A 188 -7.19 -5.25 41.84
N MET A 189 -7.75 -4.54 42.82
CA MET A 189 -6.99 -3.76 43.78
C MET A 189 -6.09 -4.64 44.64
N ARG A 190 -6.62 -5.73 45.22
CA ARG A 190 -5.84 -6.70 46.00
C ARG A 190 -4.65 -7.26 45.20
N VAL A 191 -4.88 -7.64 43.94
CA VAL A 191 -3.80 -8.11 43.04
C VAL A 191 -2.80 -6.99 42.73
N SER A 192 -3.28 -5.77 42.51
CA SER A 192 -2.44 -4.59 42.25
C SER A 192 -1.53 -4.28 43.43
N ASP A 193 -2.03 -4.35 44.67
CA ASP A 193 -1.26 -4.08 45.88
C ASP A 193 -0.21 -5.16 46.12
N LYS A 194 -0.59 -6.44 46.02
CA LYS A 194 0.36 -7.57 46.08
C LYS A 194 1.48 -7.44 45.03
N ASN A 195 1.14 -7.02 43.81
CA ASN A 195 2.11 -6.81 42.75
C ASN A 195 3.00 -5.58 43.01
N LYS A 196 2.47 -4.53 43.64
CA LYS A 196 3.22 -3.35 44.06
C LYS A 196 4.24 -3.71 45.15
N ASP A 197 3.84 -4.50 46.14
CA ASP A 197 4.73 -5.01 47.19
C ASP A 197 5.82 -5.91 46.61
N SER A 198 5.45 -6.80 45.69
CA SER A 198 6.39 -7.66 44.97
C SER A 198 7.38 -6.84 44.15
N ARG A 199 6.92 -5.80 43.44
CA ARG A 199 7.78 -4.88 42.70
C ARG A 199 8.69 -4.07 43.62
N GLY A 200 8.22 -3.71 44.82
CA GLY A 200 9.01 -3.00 45.83
C GLY A 200 10.25 -3.77 46.31
N LYS A 201 10.26 -5.10 46.15
CA LYS A 201 11.41 -5.98 46.43
C LYS A 201 12.47 -5.95 45.33
N GLN A 202 12.14 -5.50 44.12
CA GLN A 202 13.11 -5.37 43.03
C GLN A 202 13.90 -4.06 43.18
N LYS A 203 15.06 -4.15 43.85
CA LYS A 203 15.92 -2.99 44.14
C LYS A 203 16.88 -2.63 43.00
N GLU A 204 17.21 -3.59 42.14
CA GLU A 204 18.17 -3.41 41.05
C GLU A 204 17.41 -3.20 39.73
N ILE A 205 17.51 -2.00 39.18
CA ILE A 205 16.88 -1.61 37.92
C ILE A 205 17.97 -1.38 36.89
N ALA A 206 17.85 -2.04 35.73
CA ALA A 206 18.77 -1.86 34.62
C ALA A 206 18.73 -0.42 34.07
N THR A 207 19.89 0.10 33.66
CA THR A 207 20.10 1.43 33.09
C THR A 207 20.09 1.42 31.55
N SER A 208 19.40 0.48 30.93
CA SER A 208 19.30 0.35 29.45
C SER A 208 18.47 1.45 28.77
N GLY A 209 17.75 2.26 29.54
CA GLY A 209 16.85 3.28 29.00
C GLY A 209 15.74 2.66 28.15
N ALA A 210 15.43 3.29 27.01
CA ALA A 210 14.43 2.80 26.06
C ALA A 210 14.95 1.66 25.15
N GLN A 211 16.21 1.26 25.29
CA GLN A 211 16.82 0.22 24.46
C GLN A 211 16.47 -1.17 25.00
N SER A 212 16.04 -2.07 24.11
CA SER A 212 15.77 -3.47 24.44
C SER A 212 17.09 -4.23 24.64
N PHE A 213 17.06 -5.31 25.42
CA PHE A 213 18.24 -6.19 25.55
C PHE A 213 18.62 -6.85 24.22
N ALA A 214 17.64 -7.16 23.36
CA ALA A 214 17.87 -7.63 22.00
C ALA A 214 18.71 -6.63 21.19
N GLN A 215 18.38 -5.33 21.28
CA GLN A 215 19.17 -4.30 20.62
C GLN A 215 20.57 -4.14 21.22
N ILE A 216 20.68 -4.14 22.56
CA ILE A 216 21.99 -4.04 23.21
C ILE A 216 22.89 -5.19 22.78
N CYS A 217 22.33 -6.39 22.69
CA CYS A 217 22.99 -7.58 22.17
C CYS A 217 23.47 -7.40 20.73
N ASP A 218 22.59 -6.96 19.84
CA ASP A 218 22.92 -6.69 18.44
C ASP A 218 24.04 -5.64 18.31
N ASP A 219 23.94 -4.53 19.04
CA ASP A 219 24.95 -3.46 19.04
C ASP A 219 26.31 -3.98 19.55
N MET A 220 26.32 -4.79 20.62
CA MET A 220 27.54 -5.38 21.19
C MET A 220 28.16 -6.43 20.27
N ALA A 221 27.33 -7.29 19.66
CA ALA A 221 27.79 -8.33 18.74
C ALA A 221 28.41 -7.70 17.48
N LYS A 222 27.81 -6.64 16.94
CA LYS A 222 28.37 -5.88 15.80
C LYS A 222 29.67 -5.16 16.15
N ALA A 223 29.77 -4.58 17.35
CA ALA A 223 30.96 -3.84 17.76
C ALA A 223 32.17 -4.77 18.00
N ASN A 224 31.94 -5.95 18.57
CA ASN A 224 33.01 -6.83 19.01
C ASN A 224 33.21 -8.06 18.10
N GLY A 225 32.28 -8.34 17.18
CA GLY A 225 32.34 -9.51 16.31
C GLY A 225 32.15 -10.85 17.03
N VAL A 226 31.64 -10.85 18.26
CA VAL A 226 31.47 -12.04 19.10
C VAL A 226 30.02 -12.22 19.55
N PRO A 227 29.56 -13.46 19.80
CA PRO A 227 28.26 -13.69 20.42
C PRO A 227 28.20 -13.06 21.81
N VAL A 228 26.99 -12.67 22.23
CA VAL A 228 26.75 -11.94 23.48
C VAL A 228 25.82 -12.75 24.37
N GLU A 229 26.24 -13.00 25.61
CA GLU A 229 25.47 -13.75 26.58
C GLU A 229 24.70 -12.79 27.50
N ARG A 230 23.67 -13.31 28.19
CA ARG A 230 22.93 -12.52 29.18
C ARG A 230 23.82 -11.98 30.32
N ALA A 231 24.96 -12.60 30.60
CA ALA A 231 25.96 -12.10 31.54
C ALA A 231 26.61 -10.80 31.02
N ASP A 232 27.01 -10.75 29.75
CA ASP A 232 27.56 -9.54 29.12
C ASP A 232 26.53 -8.40 29.11
N ILE A 233 25.26 -8.72 28.81
CA ILE A 233 24.16 -7.75 28.91
C ILE A 233 24.03 -7.22 30.34
N TYR A 234 24.14 -8.07 31.36
CA TYR A 234 24.08 -7.63 32.76
C TYR A 234 25.20 -6.64 33.07
N LEU A 235 26.44 -6.95 32.69
CA LEU A 235 27.58 -6.03 32.86
C LEU A 235 27.32 -4.68 32.20
N LYS A 236 26.74 -4.67 30.99
CA LYS A 236 26.43 -3.45 30.26
C LYS A 236 25.33 -2.60 30.91
N VAL A 237 24.27 -3.21 31.44
CA VAL A 237 23.06 -2.51 31.89
C VAL A 237 22.95 -2.33 33.40
N TYR A 238 23.84 -2.93 34.19
CA TYR A 238 23.91 -2.72 35.64
C TYR A 238 25.19 -1.98 36.07
N ARG A 239 26.03 -1.58 35.12
CA ARG A 239 27.19 -0.71 35.34
C ARG A 239 26.87 0.74 34.94
N ARG A 240 27.29 1.68 35.77
CA ARG A 240 27.22 3.12 35.53
C ARG A 240 28.38 3.58 34.64
N ARG A 241 28.31 4.82 34.16
CA ARG A 241 29.38 5.40 33.32
C ARG A 241 30.73 5.51 34.06
N ASP A 242 30.70 5.67 35.38
CA ASP A 242 31.90 5.73 36.24
C ASP A 242 32.51 4.34 36.53
N GLY A 243 31.95 3.27 35.97
CA GLY A 243 32.41 1.89 36.18
C GLY A 243 31.79 1.19 37.39
N THR A 244 31.07 1.89 38.26
CA THR A 244 30.46 1.29 39.45
C THR A 244 29.11 0.62 39.15
N GLY A 245 28.74 -0.36 39.96
CA GLY A 245 27.44 -0.99 39.93
C GLY A 245 26.33 -0.01 40.30
N VAL A 246 25.13 -0.21 39.73
CA VAL A 246 23.96 0.64 40.06
C VAL A 246 23.60 0.62 41.54
N THR A 247 23.94 -0.47 42.23
CA THR A 247 23.81 -0.68 43.68
C THR A 247 25.02 -1.49 44.18
N PRO A 248 25.29 -1.54 45.50
CA PRO A 248 26.35 -2.39 46.06
C PRO A 248 26.17 -3.87 45.70
N ARG A 249 24.94 -4.38 45.77
CA ARG A 249 24.63 -5.76 45.34
C ARG A 249 24.90 -5.98 43.86
N ALA A 250 24.58 -5.01 43.00
CA ALA A 250 24.88 -5.11 41.58
C ALA A 250 26.39 -5.13 41.34
N GLN A 251 27.17 -4.37 42.12
CA GLN A 251 28.63 -4.42 42.07
C GLN A 251 29.17 -5.79 42.48
N GLU A 252 28.65 -6.40 43.55
CA GLU A 252 29.02 -7.77 43.95
C GLU A 252 28.72 -8.77 42.83
N ASN A 253 27.52 -8.70 42.24
CA ASN A 253 27.14 -9.55 41.12
C ASN A 253 28.05 -9.33 39.90
N ILE A 254 28.38 -8.08 39.58
CA ILE A 254 29.28 -7.70 38.49
C ILE A 254 30.65 -8.37 38.70
N ASN A 255 31.24 -8.22 39.89
CA ASN A 255 32.56 -8.79 40.21
C ASN A 255 32.54 -10.33 40.03
N ARG A 256 31.48 -10.97 40.54
CA ARG A 256 31.30 -12.44 40.42
C ARG A 256 31.11 -12.90 38.97
N ILE A 257 30.39 -12.12 38.17
CA ILE A 257 30.20 -12.40 36.74
C ILE A 257 31.55 -12.29 36.01
N GLU A 258 32.32 -11.22 36.25
CA GLU A 258 33.63 -11.03 35.61
C GLU A 258 34.61 -12.14 35.99
N GLU A 259 34.65 -12.53 37.28
CA GLU A 259 35.46 -13.64 37.77
C GLU A 259 35.12 -14.95 37.03
N LEU A 260 33.83 -15.30 36.94
CA LEU A 260 33.39 -16.53 36.28
C LEU A 260 33.61 -16.49 34.77
N LEU A 261 33.43 -15.35 34.11
CA LEU A 261 33.70 -15.20 32.68
C LEU A 261 35.21 -15.24 32.34
N GLY A 262 36.09 -15.01 33.33
CA GLY A 262 37.54 -15.15 33.20
C GLY A 262 38.03 -16.60 33.30
N GLN A 263 37.20 -17.53 33.77
CA GLN A 263 37.54 -18.95 33.83
C GLN A 263 37.38 -19.60 32.45
N PRO A 264 38.20 -20.62 32.11
CA PRO A 264 38.04 -21.38 30.88
C PRO A 264 36.68 -22.09 30.84
N ASP A 265 36.13 -22.27 29.65
CA ASP A 265 34.89 -23.01 29.35
C ASP A 265 33.58 -22.47 29.97
N MET A 266 33.61 -21.28 30.56
CA MET A 266 32.41 -20.65 31.13
C MET A 266 31.55 -19.88 30.12
N ARG A 267 32.13 -19.53 28.97
CA ARG A 267 31.43 -18.87 27.86
C ARG A 267 30.58 -19.87 27.06
N LEU A 268 29.44 -19.41 26.58
CA LEU A 268 28.55 -20.12 25.68
C LEU A 268 29.11 -20.08 24.25
N ARG A 269 28.86 -21.15 23.49
CA ARG A 269 29.08 -21.15 22.04
C ARG A 269 27.81 -20.72 21.32
N GLY A 270 27.99 -19.88 20.30
CA GLY A 270 26.92 -19.46 19.40
C GLY A 270 27.46 -18.48 18.36
N GLU A 271 26.60 -18.09 17.42
CA GLU A 271 26.95 -17.17 16.36
C GLU A 271 26.59 -15.72 16.72
N PRO A 272 27.40 -14.72 16.30
CA PRO A 272 27.00 -13.33 16.37
C PRO A 272 25.71 -13.09 15.57
N GLY A 273 24.72 -12.43 16.18
CA GLY A 273 23.44 -12.14 15.51
C GLY A 273 22.29 -13.07 15.91
N SER A 274 22.58 -14.23 16.51
CA SER A 274 21.59 -15.15 17.07
C SER A 274 20.95 -14.65 18.39
N GLY A 275 20.89 -13.34 18.63
CA GLY A 275 20.39 -12.72 19.86
C GLY A 275 21.13 -13.10 21.15
N VAL A 276 20.48 -12.89 22.30
CA VAL A 276 21.14 -13.05 23.61
C VAL A 276 21.26 -14.54 23.95
N LEU A 277 22.49 -15.03 24.01
CA LEU A 277 22.76 -16.41 24.40
C LEU A 277 22.42 -16.64 25.88
N TRP A 278 21.86 -17.82 26.16
CA TRP A 278 21.51 -18.23 27.51
C TRP A 278 21.52 -19.76 27.69
N SER A 279 21.89 -20.18 28.90
CA SER A 279 21.76 -21.56 29.36
C SER A 279 21.15 -21.62 30.77
N LYS A 280 20.71 -22.82 31.18
CA LYS A 280 20.20 -23.06 32.53
C LYS A 280 21.28 -22.87 33.61
N ASP A 281 22.53 -23.18 33.26
CA ASP A 281 23.70 -23.17 34.17
C ASP A 281 24.80 -22.21 33.72
N ASP A 282 24.46 -21.21 32.90
CA ASP A 282 25.41 -20.17 32.50
C ASP A 282 25.82 -19.25 33.67
N VAL A 283 26.80 -18.38 33.44
CA VAL A 283 27.32 -17.46 34.44
C VAL A 283 26.23 -16.63 35.13
N TYR A 284 25.24 -16.16 34.37
CA TYR A 284 24.15 -15.37 34.94
C TYR A 284 23.31 -16.20 35.92
N ALA A 285 22.97 -17.45 35.59
CA ALA A 285 22.23 -18.33 36.50
C ALA A 285 23.04 -18.68 37.75
N ARG A 286 24.35 -18.87 37.63
CA ARG A 286 25.23 -19.15 38.78
C ARG A 286 25.28 -17.99 39.78
N VAL A 287 25.23 -16.75 39.29
CA VAL A 287 25.29 -15.55 40.14
C VAL A 287 23.91 -15.12 40.64
N LEU A 288 22.90 -15.09 39.78
CA LEU A 288 21.55 -14.59 40.10
C LEU A 288 20.53 -15.69 40.44
N GLY A 289 20.98 -16.94 40.49
CA GLY A 289 20.17 -18.13 40.73
C GLY A 289 19.45 -18.65 39.47
N PRO A 290 18.84 -19.84 39.54
CA PRO A 290 18.16 -20.47 38.42
C PRO A 290 16.93 -19.69 37.94
N GLU A 291 16.55 -19.90 36.68
CA GLU A 291 15.34 -19.28 36.11
C GLU A 291 14.06 -19.83 36.74
N ARG A 292 13.05 -18.96 36.80
CA ARG A 292 11.68 -19.33 37.21
C ARG A 292 10.83 -19.63 35.98
N PRO A 293 9.73 -20.40 36.13
CA PRO A 293 8.82 -20.65 35.02
C PRO A 293 8.31 -19.36 34.35
N GLY A 294 8.17 -19.38 33.03
CA GLY A 294 7.45 -18.36 32.25
C GLY A 294 8.32 -17.39 31.43
N ARG A 295 9.51 -16.97 31.89
CA ARG A 295 10.40 -16.09 31.11
C ARG A 295 11.85 -16.22 31.57
N VAL A 296 12.78 -16.19 30.62
CA VAL A 296 14.21 -16.12 30.91
C VAL A 296 14.64 -14.66 31.15
N ARG A 297 15.34 -14.40 32.26
CA ARG A 297 15.90 -13.08 32.56
C ARG A 297 17.07 -12.75 31.62
N GLY A 298 17.13 -11.50 31.16
CA GLY A 298 18.26 -10.99 30.37
C GLY A 298 18.13 -11.12 28.85
N VAL A 299 17.17 -11.90 28.33
CA VAL A 299 17.14 -12.27 26.89
C VAL A 299 16.05 -11.59 26.05
N GLY A 300 15.22 -10.73 26.65
CA GLY A 300 14.19 -9.98 25.92
C GLY A 300 12.81 -10.66 25.86
N LEU A 301 12.07 -10.44 24.78
CA LEU A 301 10.68 -10.89 24.57
C LEU A 301 10.63 -12.32 24.00
N GLY A 302 9.60 -13.10 24.33
CA GLY A 302 9.29 -14.37 23.66
C GLY A 302 10.03 -15.64 24.16
N ILE A 303 11.15 -15.50 24.87
CA ILE A 303 11.97 -16.65 25.29
C ILE A 303 11.53 -17.20 26.65
N THR A 304 11.22 -18.49 26.69
CA THR A 304 10.84 -19.24 27.89
C THR A 304 11.91 -20.26 28.27
N PRO A 305 12.04 -20.64 29.57
CA PRO A 305 13.03 -21.63 30.00
C PRO A 305 12.85 -23.04 29.39
N SER A 306 11.70 -23.33 28.80
CA SER A 306 11.40 -24.58 28.08
C SER A 306 11.74 -24.50 26.57
N GLY A 307 12.17 -23.33 26.08
CA GLY A 307 12.58 -23.12 24.69
C GLY A 307 14.05 -23.45 24.43
N ARG A 308 14.53 -23.15 23.21
CA ARG A 308 15.92 -23.37 22.78
C ARG A 308 16.91 -22.69 23.74
N SER A 309 17.81 -23.48 24.33
CA SER A 309 18.89 -23.07 25.22
C SER A 309 20.23 -23.32 24.53
N ALA A 310 21.19 -22.41 24.68
CA ALA A 310 22.56 -22.61 24.19
C ALA A 310 23.33 -23.59 25.10
N THR A 311 24.20 -24.39 24.49
CA THR A 311 24.98 -25.43 25.19
C THR A 311 26.35 -24.88 25.60
N ASN A 312 26.81 -25.19 26.81
CA ASN A 312 28.11 -24.78 27.34
C ASN A 312 29.26 -25.58 26.68
N ALA A 313 30.47 -25.01 26.64
CA ALA A 313 31.64 -25.63 26.02
C ALA A 313 32.13 -26.93 26.70
N SER A 314 31.68 -27.24 27.92
CA SER A 314 32.18 -28.40 28.70
C SER A 314 31.42 -29.72 28.52
N GLN A 315 30.42 -29.81 27.64
CA GLN A 315 29.65 -31.06 27.44
C GLN A 315 30.14 -31.94 26.26
N PHE A 316 31.34 -31.70 25.73
CA PHE A 316 32.04 -32.66 24.86
C PHE A 316 32.88 -33.63 25.68
N THR A 317 32.27 -34.34 26.63
CA THR A 317 32.84 -35.58 27.16
C THR A 317 31.74 -36.62 27.29
N SER A 318 31.90 -37.65 26.48
CA SER A 318 31.15 -38.88 26.33
C SER A 318 30.45 -39.41 27.59
N THR A 319 29.17 -39.75 27.46
CA THR A 319 28.61 -40.93 28.15
C THR A 319 27.52 -41.61 27.29
N PRO A 320 27.48 -42.96 27.27
CA PRO A 320 26.72 -43.74 26.29
C PRO A 320 25.36 -44.24 26.81
N LEU A 321 24.55 -44.74 25.85
CA LEU A 321 23.38 -45.66 25.95
C LEU A 321 21.96 -45.05 25.96
N LEU A 322 21.30 -45.17 24.80
CA LEU A 322 20.14 -46.06 24.57
C LEU A 322 19.78 -46.06 23.06
N PRO A 323 20.30 -47.01 22.25
CA PRO A 323 20.13 -46.95 20.79
C PRO A 323 18.73 -47.35 20.31
N SER A 324 18.01 -48.21 21.04
CA SER A 324 16.91 -48.98 20.44
C SER A 324 15.60 -48.22 20.23
N ARG A 325 15.28 -47.23 21.07
CA ARG A 325 14.03 -46.46 20.96
C ARG A 325 14.17 -45.27 20.01
N THR A 326 15.39 -44.77 19.88
CA THR A 326 15.75 -43.66 19.00
C THR A 326 15.83 -44.14 17.56
N THR A 327 16.41 -45.32 17.29
CA THR A 327 16.43 -45.92 15.95
C THR A 327 15.02 -46.30 15.46
N GLN A 328 14.15 -46.81 16.33
CA GLN A 328 12.74 -47.05 15.97
C GLN A 328 12.01 -45.77 15.58
N ARG A 329 12.16 -44.69 16.36
CA ARG A 329 11.54 -43.40 16.04
C ARG A 329 12.12 -42.77 14.77
N ILE A 330 13.42 -42.92 14.52
CA ILE A 330 14.06 -42.46 13.30
C ILE A 330 13.51 -43.23 12.10
N SER A 331 13.38 -44.56 12.20
CA SER A 331 12.79 -45.38 11.13
C SER A 331 11.30 -45.08 10.89
N GLU A 332 10.52 -44.84 11.93
CA GLU A 332 9.12 -44.38 11.81
C GLU A 332 9.03 -43.01 11.13
N LEU A 333 9.94 -42.09 11.45
CA LEU A 333 10.02 -40.76 10.83
C LEU A 333 10.50 -40.84 9.38
N GLU A 334 11.44 -41.72 9.05
CA GLU A 334 11.91 -41.96 7.68
C GLU A 334 10.79 -42.55 6.81
N ASN A 335 10.02 -43.50 7.35
CA ASN A 335 8.85 -44.07 6.68
C ASN A 335 7.73 -43.03 6.50
N HIS A 336 7.51 -42.17 7.50
CA HIS A 336 6.52 -41.08 7.38
C HIS A 336 6.98 -40.02 6.38
N SER A 337 8.27 -39.67 6.39
CA SER A 337 8.85 -38.72 5.44
C SER A 337 8.74 -39.25 4.01
N SER A 338 8.99 -40.55 3.79
CA SER A 338 8.85 -41.18 2.47
C SER A 338 7.40 -41.14 1.97
N ARG A 339 6.42 -41.39 2.85
CA ARG A 339 4.99 -41.29 2.51
C ARG A 339 4.56 -39.86 2.19
N VAL A 340 5.06 -38.87 2.92
CA VAL A 340 4.77 -37.45 2.66
C VAL A 340 5.40 -37.00 1.34
N THR A 341 6.60 -37.47 1.00
CA THR A 341 7.22 -37.16 -0.30
C THR A 341 6.45 -37.78 -1.47
N GLU A 342 5.93 -39.01 -1.32
CA GLU A 342 5.06 -39.63 -2.32
C GLU A 342 3.74 -38.87 -2.49
N GLN A 343 3.13 -38.43 -1.38
CA GLN A 343 1.92 -37.61 -1.41
C GLN A 343 2.16 -36.25 -2.08
N LEU A 344 3.31 -35.59 -1.80
CA LEU A 344 3.69 -34.35 -2.45
C LEU A 344 3.87 -34.53 -3.96
N ALA A 345 4.51 -35.62 -4.39
CA ALA A 345 4.66 -35.95 -5.81
C ALA A 345 3.29 -36.18 -6.49
N GLN A 346 2.38 -36.91 -5.84
CA GLN A 346 1.02 -37.13 -6.34
C GLN A 346 0.22 -35.82 -6.45
N VAL A 347 0.32 -34.94 -5.46
CA VAL A 347 -0.37 -33.64 -5.49
C VAL A 347 0.21 -32.73 -6.56
N GLN A 348 1.54 -32.73 -6.74
CA GLN A 348 2.18 -31.97 -7.83
C GLN A 348 1.73 -32.45 -9.21
N GLU A 349 1.62 -33.77 -9.41
CA GLU A 349 1.11 -34.34 -10.66
C GLU A 349 -0.36 -33.96 -10.89
N GLN A 350 -1.20 -34.05 -9.85
CA GLN A 350 -2.60 -33.61 -9.94
C GLN A 350 -2.71 -32.13 -10.27
N LEU A 351 -1.87 -31.28 -9.67
CA LEU A 351 -1.85 -29.83 -9.94
C LEU A 351 -1.52 -29.57 -11.42
N ALA A 352 -0.45 -30.20 -11.94
CA ALA A 352 -0.05 -30.07 -13.34
C ALA A 352 -1.15 -30.54 -14.30
N GLN A 353 -1.84 -31.64 -13.99
CA GLN A 353 -2.99 -32.11 -14.78
C GLN A 353 -4.16 -31.13 -14.75
N THR A 354 -4.46 -30.51 -13.60
CA THR A 354 -5.53 -29.51 -13.49
C THR A 354 -5.18 -28.20 -14.20
N GLU A 355 -3.93 -27.75 -14.13
CA GLU A 355 -3.44 -26.56 -14.83
C GLU A 355 -3.52 -26.74 -16.36
N ALA A 356 -3.11 -27.91 -16.87
CA ALA A 356 -3.22 -28.22 -18.30
C ALA A 356 -4.68 -28.21 -18.78
N ARG A 357 -5.61 -28.81 -18.02
CA ARG A 357 -7.05 -28.76 -18.33
C ARG A 357 -7.60 -27.33 -18.31
N HIS A 358 -7.14 -26.51 -17.37
CA HIS A 358 -7.59 -25.12 -17.27
C HIS A 358 -7.08 -24.27 -18.44
N GLN A 359 -5.82 -24.44 -18.84
CA GLN A 359 -5.25 -23.77 -20.02
C GLN A 359 -5.99 -24.17 -21.31
N GLU A 360 -6.34 -25.45 -21.46
CA GLU A 360 -7.14 -25.90 -22.60
C GLU A 360 -8.53 -25.24 -22.63
N GLN A 361 -9.19 -25.14 -21.49
CA GLN A 361 -10.48 -24.44 -21.37
C GLN A 361 -10.36 -22.95 -21.75
N LEU A 362 -9.32 -22.27 -21.27
CA LEU A 362 -9.07 -20.86 -21.62
C LEU A 362 -8.88 -20.69 -23.12
N ALA A 363 -8.04 -21.52 -23.75
CA ALA A 363 -7.82 -21.48 -25.20
C ALA A 363 -9.12 -21.75 -26.00
N GLN A 364 -9.96 -22.69 -25.55
CA GLN A 364 -11.27 -22.94 -26.17
C GLN A 364 -12.21 -21.74 -26.03
N THR A 365 -12.24 -21.07 -24.88
CA THR A 365 -13.06 -19.87 -24.68
C THR A 365 -12.57 -18.68 -25.50
N GLU A 366 -11.26 -18.47 -25.59
CA GLU A 366 -10.66 -17.43 -26.43
C GLU A 366 -10.98 -17.63 -27.91
N ALA A 367 -10.87 -18.87 -28.41
CA ALA A 367 -11.23 -19.19 -29.79
C ALA A 367 -12.71 -18.88 -30.08
N ARG A 368 -13.62 -19.23 -29.17
CA ARG A 368 -15.06 -18.91 -29.30
C ARG A 368 -15.31 -17.41 -29.30
N HIS A 369 -14.64 -16.66 -28.43
CA HIS A 369 -14.76 -15.21 -28.39
C HIS A 369 -14.22 -14.57 -29.68
N GLN A 370 -13.10 -15.05 -30.20
CA GLN A 370 -12.52 -14.56 -31.44
C GLN A 370 -13.45 -14.80 -32.65
N GLU A 371 -14.08 -15.98 -32.70
CA GLU A 371 -15.07 -16.31 -33.72
C GLU A 371 -16.30 -15.38 -33.62
N GLN A 372 -16.80 -15.14 -32.40
CA GLN A 372 -17.90 -14.20 -32.16
C GLN A 372 -17.56 -12.78 -32.59
N LEU A 373 -16.36 -12.28 -32.27
CA LEU A 373 -15.88 -10.97 -32.70
C LEU A 373 -15.82 -10.87 -34.23
N SER A 374 -15.27 -11.88 -34.91
CA SER A 374 -15.20 -11.90 -36.38
C SER A 374 -16.60 -11.92 -37.03
N SER A 375 -17.55 -12.64 -36.44
CA SER A 375 -18.96 -12.66 -36.89
C SER A 375 -19.64 -11.31 -36.70
N ILE A 376 -19.35 -10.62 -35.60
CA ILE A 376 -19.88 -9.27 -35.33
C ILE A 376 -19.27 -8.28 -36.33
N GLU A 377 -17.95 -8.29 -36.49
CA GLU A 377 -17.25 -7.41 -37.44
C GLU A 377 -17.76 -7.59 -38.87
N ALA A 378 -17.96 -8.82 -39.33
CA ALA A 378 -18.53 -9.09 -40.65
C ALA A 378 -19.94 -8.49 -40.82
N ARG A 379 -20.82 -8.66 -39.81
CA ARG A 379 -22.17 -8.07 -39.82
C ARG A 379 -22.13 -6.54 -39.82
N HIS A 380 -21.25 -5.95 -39.03
CA HIS A 380 -21.06 -4.50 -39.02
C HIS A 380 -20.57 -3.98 -40.37
N GLN A 381 -19.63 -4.68 -41.00
CA GLN A 381 -19.11 -4.29 -42.31
C GLN A 381 -20.17 -4.37 -43.40
N GLU A 382 -21.01 -5.41 -43.37
CA GLU A 382 -22.15 -5.54 -44.28
C GLU A 382 -23.16 -4.40 -44.09
N GLN A 383 -23.50 -4.06 -42.84
CA GLN A 383 -24.36 -2.92 -42.54
C GLN A 383 -23.80 -1.59 -43.05
N LEU A 384 -22.50 -1.34 -42.85
CA LEU A 384 -21.84 -0.13 -43.38
C LEU A 384 -21.93 -0.09 -44.92
N SER A 385 -21.66 -1.20 -45.60
CA SER A 385 -21.74 -1.27 -47.07
C SER A 385 -23.16 -1.02 -47.60
N SER A 386 -24.18 -1.53 -46.89
CA SER A 386 -25.60 -1.32 -47.23
C SER A 386 -26.02 0.14 -47.04
N ILE A 387 -25.58 0.77 -45.95
CA ILE A 387 -25.80 2.20 -45.69
C ILE A 387 -25.12 3.05 -46.78
N ASP A 388 -23.88 2.72 -47.15
CA ASP A 388 -23.15 3.43 -48.20
C ASP A 388 -23.82 3.30 -49.57
N ALA A 389 -24.30 2.11 -49.93
CA ALA A 389 -25.05 1.90 -51.17
C ALA A 389 -26.35 2.73 -51.19
N ARG A 390 -27.09 2.76 -50.09
CA ARG A 390 -28.32 3.56 -49.96
C ARG A 390 -28.03 5.06 -50.08
N ASN A 391 -26.99 5.55 -49.42
CA ASN A 391 -26.57 6.94 -49.52
C ASN A 391 -26.14 7.31 -50.96
N GLN A 392 -25.45 6.40 -51.66
CA GLN A 392 -25.08 6.58 -53.06
C GLN A 392 -26.29 6.70 -53.98
N GLN A 393 -27.28 5.83 -53.79
CA GLN A 393 -28.52 5.88 -54.55
C GLN A 393 -29.25 7.21 -54.32
N GLN A 394 -29.40 7.64 -53.06
CA GLN A 394 -30.04 8.92 -52.74
C GLN A 394 -29.30 10.11 -53.38
N MET A 395 -27.97 10.09 -53.38
CA MET A 395 -27.16 11.12 -54.04
C MET A 395 -27.35 11.13 -55.56
N ALA A 396 -27.42 9.95 -56.19
CA ALA A 396 -27.64 9.85 -57.63
C ALA A 396 -29.04 10.34 -58.03
N GLU A 397 -30.07 9.95 -57.28
CA GLU A 397 -31.45 10.42 -57.48
C GLU A 397 -31.56 11.94 -57.33
N MET A 398 -30.92 12.51 -56.30
CA MET A 398 -30.93 13.96 -56.08
C MET A 398 -30.19 14.71 -57.18
N THR A 399 -29.06 14.18 -57.64
CA THR A 399 -28.29 14.74 -58.76
C THR A 399 -29.13 14.72 -60.05
N ALA A 400 -29.85 13.64 -60.32
CA ALA A 400 -30.75 13.55 -61.46
C ALA A 400 -31.87 14.59 -61.39
N ARG A 401 -32.51 14.77 -60.21
CA ARG A 401 -33.54 15.80 -59.99
C ARG A 401 -33.02 17.21 -60.27
N LEU A 402 -31.84 17.55 -59.74
CA LEU A 402 -31.22 18.85 -59.98
C LEU A 402 -30.91 19.07 -61.46
N ASN A 403 -30.42 18.05 -62.18
CA ASN A 403 -30.18 18.15 -63.62
C ASN A 403 -31.47 18.38 -64.40
N THR A 404 -32.57 17.73 -64.03
CA THR A 404 -33.88 17.95 -64.65
C THR A 404 -34.38 19.38 -64.40
N LEU A 405 -34.29 19.88 -63.17
CA LEU A 405 -34.66 21.26 -62.83
C LEU A 405 -33.80 22.27 -63.61
N PHE A 406 -32.50 22.03 -63.70
CA PHE A 406 -31.58 22.88 -64.46
C PHE A 406 -31.95 22.91 -65.95
N ALA A 407 -32.28 21.76 -66.54
CA ALA A 407 -32.75 21.68 -67.93
C ALA A 407 -34.06 22.45 -68.15
N GLN A 408 -35.01 22.35 -67.22
CA GLN A 408 -36.27 23.12 -67.26
C GLN A 408 -36.02 24.63 -67.19
N ILE A 409 -35.14 25.08 -66.28
CA ILE A 409 -34.77 26.50 -66.17
C ILE A 409 -34.08 26.98 -67.45
N SER A 410 -33.18 26.17 -68.02
CA SER A 410 -32.48 26.49 -69.27
C SER A 410 -33.44 26.63 -70.45
N GLN A 411 -34.41 25.71 -70.58
CA GLN A 411 -35.47 25.80 -71.60
C GLN A 411 -36.36 27.03 -71.41
N GLY A 412 -36.73 27.35 -70.16
CA GLY A 412 -37.49 28.57 -69.84
C GLY A 412 -36.74 29.85 -70.22
N TRP A 413 -35.43 29.89 -69.97
CA TRP A 413 -34.56 30.98 -70.41
C TRP A 413 -34.48 31.12 -71.93
N GLN A 414 -34.34 30.02 -72.67
CA GLN A 414 -34.32 30.04 -74.14
C GLN A 414 -35.65 30.56 -74.72
N CYS A 415 -36.79 30.19 -74.15
CA CYS A 415 -38.11 30.71 -74.51
C CYS A 415 -38.24 32.22 -74.27
N LEU A 416 -37.74 32.72 -73.13
CA LEU A 416 -37.71 34.15 -72.79
C LEU A 416 -36.85 34.97 -73.77
N THR A 417 -35.67 34.47 -74.14
CA THR A 417 -34.78 35.14 -75.10
C THR A 417 -35.31 35.12 -76.54
N GLY A 418 -36.11 34.12 -76.90
CA GLY A 418 -36.84 34.08 -78.18
C GLY A 418 -37.99 35.08 -78.26
N THR A 419 -38.57 35.46 -77.12
CA THR A 419 -39.69 36.41 -77.05
C THR A 419 -39.23 37.88 -77.01
N LEU A 420 -37.99 38.14 -76.57
CA LEU A 420 -37.40 39.49 -76.49
C LEU A 420 -36.84 40.04 -77.82
N HIS A 421 -36.73 39.23 -78.88
CA HIS A 421 -36.33 39.69 -80.22
C HIS A 421 -37.49 40.24 -81.07
N GLY A 422 -38.67 40.44 -80.47
CA GLY A 422 -39.80 41.03 -81.17
C GLY A 422 -40.85 41.57 -80.22
N LYS A 423 -40.58 42.71 -79.56
CA LYS A 423 -41.54 43.78 -79.25
C LYS A 423 -40.90 44.87 -78.36
N GLU A 424 -40.78 46.07 -78.92
CA GLU A 424 -40.78 47.32 -78.16
C GLU A 424 -42.11 47.42 -77.41
N THR A 425 -42.04 47.45 -76.08
CA THR A 425 -42.94 48.17 -75.14
C THR A 425 -42.73 47.60 -73.74
N VAL A 426 -42.29 48.45 -72.83
CA VAL A 426 -42.10 48.12 -71.42
C VAL A 426 -43.47 47.99 -70.76
N HIS A 427 -43.85 46.77 -70.38
CA HIS A 427 -44.82 46.51 -69.31
C HIS A 427 -44.12 45.72 -68.21
N PRO A 428 -44.39 46.01 -66.92
CA PRO A 428 -43.73 45.31 -65.82
C PRO A 428 -44.19 43.86 -65.81
N LEU A 429 -43.30 42.95 -66.18
CA LEU A 429 -43.52 41.52 -65.99
C LEU A 429 -43.63 41.28 -64.49
N ASN A 430 -44.85 41.05 -64.04
CA ASN A 430 -45.17 40.52 -62.73
C ASN A 430 -44.64 39.08 -62.70
N TYR A 431 -43.36 38.93 -62.37
CA TYR A 431 -42.80 37.62 -62.07
C TYR A 431 -43.60 37.08 -60.89
N ASP A 432 -44.27 35.93 -61.08
CA ASP A 432 -44.97 35.27 -59.99
C ASP A 432 -43.91 34.85 -58.97
N ALA A 433 -43.71 35.69 -57.96
CA ALA A 433 -42.67 35.56 -56.94
C ALA A 433 -42.78 34.21 -56.23
N ARG A 434 -43.96 33.56 -56.26
CA ARG A 434 -44.18 32.21 -55.75
C ARG A 434 -43.45 31.13 -56.54
N LEU A 435 -43.41 31.20 -57.88
CA LEU A 435 -42.76 30.18 -58.72
C LEU A 435 -41.23 30.26 -58.58
N LEU A 436 -40.67 31.47 -58.56
CA LEU A 436 -39.23 31.70 -58.32
C LEU A 436 -38.82 31.39 -56.88
N HIS A 437 -39.68 31.68 -55.90
CA HIS A 437 -39.44 31.33 -54.49
C HIS A 437 -39.53 29.82 -54.25
N ASP A 438 -40.46 29.10 -54.89
CA ASP A 438 -40.61 27.64 -54.75
C ASP A 438 -39.47 26.88 -55.45
N VAL A 439 -39.06 27.33 -56.64
CA VAL A 439 -37.89 26.77 -57.33
C VAL A 439 -36.61 27.05 -56.53
N SER A 440 -36.44 28.26 -56.02
CA SER A 440 -35.29 28.64 -55.16
C SER A 440 -35.27 27.87 -53.83
N SER A 441 -36.42 27.69 -53.19
CA SER A 441 -36.58 26.96 -51.93
C SER A 441 -36.28 25.46 -52.09
N ASN A 442 -36.74 24.85 -53.20
CA ASN A 442 -36.48 23.44 -53.48
C ASN A 442 -35.01 23.20 -53.88
N ILE A 443 -34.42 24.08 -54.69
CA ILE A 443 -32.99 24.03 -55.01
C ILE A 443 -32.13 24.20 -53.75
N LEU A 444 -32.50 25.12 -52.85
CA LEU A 444 -31.78 25.34 -51.60
C LEU A 444 -31.89 24.15 -50.65
N LYS A 445 -33.07 23.51 -50.56
CA LYS A 445 -33.27 22.27 -49.77
C LYS A 445 -32.49 21.10 -50.34
N ASP A 446 -32.52 20.89 -51.65
CA ASP A 446 -31.78 19.81 -52.31
C ASP A 446 -30.26 20.04 -52.20
N TYR A 447 -29.80 21.29 -52.33
CA TYR A 447 -28.39 21.68 -52.15
C TYR A 447 -27.90 21.47 -50.70
N ILE A 448 -28.71 21.85 -49.69
CA ILE A 448 -28.40 21.58 -48.28
C ILE A 448 -28.36 20.08 -48.01
N THR A 449 -29.29 19.29 -48.56
CA THR A 449 -29.34 17.83 -48.35
C THR A 449 -28.15 17.12 -49.03
N LEU A 450 -27.78 17.53 -50.25
CA LEU A 450 -26.55 17.09 -50.93
C LEU A 450 -25.29 17.41 -50.12
N ARG A 451 -25.22 18.58 -49.47
CA ARG A 451 -24.12 18.96 -48.58
C ARG A 451 -24.01 18.02 -47.37
N PHE A 452 -25.12 17.67 -46.73
CA PHE A 452 -25.13 16.73 -45.61
C PHE A 452 -24.73 15.31 -46.02
N LEU A 453 -25.20 14.84 -47.17
CA LEU A 453 -24.86 13.50 -47.68
C LEU A 453 -23.41 13.41 -48.19
N LYS A 454 -22.86 14.48 -48.80
CA LYS A 454 -21.48 14.53 -49.30
C LYS A 454 -20.45 14.70 -48.17
N ALA A 455 -20.78 15.42 -47.10
CA ALA A 455 -19.97 15.52 -45.89
C ALA A 455 -19.83 14.19 -45.12
N ARG A 456 -20.77 13.25 -45.32
CA ARG A 456 -20.71 11.90 -44.75
C ARG A 456 -19.77 10.96 -45.52
N LYS A 457 -19.36 11.28 -46.75
CA LYS A 457 -18.67 10.35 -47.66
C LYS A 457 -17.23 10.76 -48.03
N PHE A 458 -16.79 12.00 -47.80
CA PHE A 458 -15.47 12.46 -48.25
C PHE A 458 -14.75 13.36 -47.26
N ASP A 459 -13.42 13.23 -47.26
CA ASP A 459 -12.47 14.06 -46.53
C ASP A 459 -12.72 15.55 -46.79
N ILE A 460 -12.83 16.31 -45.70
CA ILE A 460 -13.35 17.68 -45.66
C ILE A 460 -12.57 18.63 -46.59
N GLU A 461 -11.30 18.33 -46.87
CA GLU A 461 -10.44 19.17 -47.72
C GLU A 461 -10.73 19.07 -49.22
N LYS A 462 -11.14 17.91 -49.74
CA LYS A 462 -11.53 17.79 -51.15
C LYS A 462 -12.85 18.52 -51.45
N ALA A 463 -13.74 18.59 -50.46
CA ALA A 463 -14.99 19.35 -50.56
C ALA A 463 -14.75 20.87 -50.60
N LYS A 464 -13.70 21.37 -49.93
CA LYS A 464 -13.30 22.79 -49.97
C LYS A 464 -12.71 23.21 -51.32
N GLN A 465 -11.97 22.33 -52.01
CA GLN A 465 -11.40 22.64 -53.32
C GLN A 465 -12.46 22.72 -54.44
N MET A 466 -13.47 21.84 -54.44
CA MET A 466 -14.59 21.95 -55.38
C MET A 466 -15.41 23.24 -55.17
N TRP A 467 -15.56 23.65 -53.91
CA TRP A 467 -16.25 24.89 -53.54
C TRP A 467 -15.58 26.13 -54.14
N ALA A 468 -14.25 26.17 -54.21
CA ALA A 468 -13.52 27.27 -54.82
C ALA A 468 -13.74 27.39 -56.35
N VAL A 469 -14.15 26.33 -57.03
CA VAL A 469 -14.40 26.37 -58.49
C VAL A 469 -15.85 26.74 -58.79
N GLU A 470 -16.82 26.16 -58.07
CA GLU A 470 -18.25 26.39 -58.33
C GLU A 470 -18.76 27.75 -57.80
N VAL A 471 -18.22 28.23 -56.67
CA VAL A 471 -18.54 29.58 -56.17
C VAL A 471 -18.01 30.65 -57.12
N THR A 472 -16.85 30.43 -57.75
CA THR A 472 -16.34 31.36 -58.76
C THR A 472 -17.22 31.40 -60.00
N VAL A 473 -17.77 30.27 -60.46
CA VAL A 473 -18.70 30.25 -61.60
C VAL A 473 -20.03 30.94 -61.28
N CYS A 474 -20.60 30.71 -60.09
CA CYS A 474 -21.83 31.39 -59.65
C CYS A 474 -21.62 32.89 -59.42
N ILE A 475 -20.49 33.30 -58.82
CA ILE A 475 -20.15 34.72 -58.65
C ILE A 475 -19.91 35.37 -60.01
N TRP A 476 -19.24 34.70 -60.96
CA TRP A 476 -19.02 35.27 -62.31
C TRP A 476 -20.32 35.43 -63.09
N SER A 477 -21.26 34.49 -62.93
CA SER A 477 -22.60 34.59 -63.51
C SER A 477 -23.42 35.72 -62.86
N CYS A 478 -23.38 35.86 -61.52
CA CYS A 478 -24.06 36.96 -60.82
C CYS A 478 -23.43 38.33 -61.11
N VAL A 479 -22.09 38.42 -61.19
CA VAL A 479 -21.37 39.65 -61.54
C VAL A 479 -21.63 40.03 -63.00
N SER A 480 -21.70 39.06 -63.92
CA SER A 480 -22.10 39.32 -65.31
C SER A 480 -23.52 39.85 -65.41
N SER A 481 -24.47 39.29 -64.64
CA SER A 481 -25.84 39.81 -64.56
C SER A 481 -25.92 41.21 -63.92
N LEU A 482 -25.12 41.50 -62.90
CA LEU A 482 -25.05 42.82 -62.25
C LEU A 482 -24.36 43.88 -63.13
N CYS A 483 -23.34 43.52 -63.90
CA CYS A 483 -22.70 44.40 -64.87
C CYS A 483 -23.67 44.77 -66.02
N PHE A 484 -24.52 43.83 -66.45
CA PHE A 484 -25.55 44.09 -67.46
C PHE A 484 -26.63 45.06 -66.95
N VAL A 485 -27.04 44.93 -65.69
CA VAL A 485 -28.00 45.85 -65.03
C VAL A 485 -27.38 47.25 -64.83
N LYS A 486 -26.08 47.34 -64.52
CA LYS A 486 -25.39 48.63 -64.34
C LYS A 486 -25.12 49.36 -65.67
N ALA A 487 -24.87 48.63 -66.76
CA ALA A 487 -24.81 49.20 -68.11
C ALA A 487 -26.19 49.73 -68.56
N ALA A 488 -27.28 49.05 -68.19
CA ALA A 488 -28.65 49.51 -68.46
C ALA A 488 -29.09 50.74 -67.63
N HIS A 489 -28.48 50.99 -66.46
CA HIS A 489 -28.77 52.17 -65.63
C HIS A 489 -27.85 53.37 -65.90
N GLY A 490 -26.68 53.19 -66.53
CA GLY A 490 -25.79 54.28 -66.94
C GLY A 490 -26.18 54.98 -68.25
N ALA A 491 -27.16 54.47 -68.98
CA ALA A 491 -27.61 55.01 -70.28
C ALA A 491 -28.87 55.92 -70.19
N ASN A 492 -29.41 56.17 -68.98
CA ASN A 492 -30.67 56.94 -68.78
C ASN A 492 -30.50 58.27 -68.02
N THR A 493 -29.33 58.90 -68.05
CA THR A 493 -29.15 60.31 -67.66
C THR A 493 -28.39 61.10 -68.72
N VAL A 494 -29.04 61.35 -69.86
CA VAL A 494 -29.01 62.61 -70.64
C VAL A 494 -30.37 62.76 -71.33
N ASN A 495 -31.38 63.16 -70.57
CA ASN A 495 -32.12 64.43 -70.72
C ASN A 495 -33.21 64.52 -69.65
#